data_AF-X0VJN1-F1
#
_entry.id   AF-X0VJN1-F1
#
_cell.length_a   1.000
_cell.length_b   1.000
_cell.length_c   1.000
_cell.angle_alpha   90.00
_cell.angle_beta   90.00
_cell.angle_gamma   90.00
#
_symmetry.space_group_name_H-M   'P 1'
#
loop_
_entity.id
_entity.type
_entity.pdbx_description
1 polymer ?
#
loop_
_entity_poly.entity_id
_entity_poly.type
_entity_poly.pdbx_seq_one_letter_code
_entity_poly.pdbx_strand_id
1 'polypeptide(L)'
;ELFRMLAEKNVRKFKELGVKKVVTLSPHAYNTMRNNYPLVSNTYFEVYHYTQLLRGLLQANKIKPPRHNAKVTYHDPCFLGRYNQIYDEPREILQSILGIELVEMERSRENSFCCGGGSGNFVTDLLAGSEESPSRIRVREAYETGADILAVACPSCMIMLQDAIKVEDLEDKLTIKDISQVVSESL
;
A
#
# COMPACT_ATOMS: atom_id res chain seq x y z
N GLU A 1 -12.84 -16.41 -17.68
CA GLU A 1 -14.00 -17.14 -17.13
C GLU A 1 -14.01 -17.21 -15.60
N LEU A 2 -13.01 -17.81 -14.95
CA LEU A 2 -12.99 -17.97 -13.48
C LEU A 2 -13.18 -16.65 -12.71
N PHE A 3 -12.48 -15.58 -13.10
CA PHE A 3 -12.63 -14.26 -12.47
C PHE A 3 -14.08 -13.76 -12.48
N ARG A 4 -14.77 -13.84 -13.62
CA ARG A 4 -16.16 -13.40 -13.77
C ARG A 4 -17.07 -14.17 -12.81
N MET A 5 -16.96 -15.50 -12.81
CA MET A 5 -17.75 -16.37 -11.94
C MET A 5 -17.59 -16.00 -10.45
N LEU A 6 -16.35 -15.77 -10.00
CA LEU A 6 -16.05 -15.40 -8.62
C LEU A 6 -16.57 -13.99 -8.29
N ALA A 7 -16.36 -13.02 -9.20
CA ALA A 7 -16.84 -11.66 -9.02
C ALA A 7 -18.37 -11.62 -8.90
N GLU A 8 -19.09 -12.30 -9.80
CA GLU A 8 -20.56 -12.39 -9.76
C GLU A 8 -21.06 -13.09 -8.49
N LYS A 9 -20.39 -14.17 -8.05
CA LYS A 9 -20.72 -14.85 -6.79
C LYS A 9 -20.58 -13.91 -5.60
N ASN A 10 -19.48 -13.15 -5.53
CA ASN A 10 -19.26 -12.18 -4.46
C ASN A 10 -20.29 -11.05 -4.50
N VAL A 11 -20.59 -10.52 -5.69
CA VAL A 11 -21.60 -9.46 -5.88
C VAL A 11 -22.98 -9.94 -5.44
N ARG A 12 -23.40 -11.16 -5.81
CA ARG A 12 -24.67 -11.75 -5.34
C ARG A 12 -24.71 -11.79 -3.81
N LYS A 13 -23.63 -12.26 -3.18
CA LYS A 13 -23.57 -12.34 -1.72
C LYS A 13 -23.63 -10.97 -1.05
N PHE A 14 -22.93 -9.97 -1.60
CA PHE A 14 -22.94 -8.61 -1.10
C PHE A 14 -24.33 -7.97 -1.22
N LYS A 15 -25.07 -8.24 -2.30
CA LYS A 15 -26.45 -7.79 -2.46
C LYS A 15 -27.39 -8.43 -1.43
N GLU A 16 -27.29 -9.74 -1.22
CA GLU A 16 -28.09 -10.45 -0.20
C GLU A 16 -27.88 -9.88 1.21
N LEU A 17 -26.64 -9.46 1.52
CA LEU A 17 -26.27 -8.88 2.80
C LEU A 17 -26.54 -7.37 2.90
N GLY A 18 -27.05 -6.74 1.84
CA GLY A 18 -27.31 -5.29 1.81
C GLY A 18 -26.05 -4.43 1.92
N VAL A 19 -24.89 -4.94 1.48
CA VAL A 19 -23.61 -4.23 1.54
C VAL A 19 -23.64 -3.00 0.64
N LYS A 20 -23.33 -1.84 1.23
CA LYS A 20 -23.21 -0.55 0.51
C LYS A 20 -21.75 -0.12 0.35
N LYS A 21 -20.98 -0.29 1.42
CA LYS A 21 -19.58 0.12 1.53
C LYS A 21 -18.69 -1.10 1.68
N VAL A 22 -17.58 -1.11 0.96
CA VAL A 22 -16.57 -2.18 1.03
C VAL A 22 -15.23 -1.55 1.41
N VAL A 23 -14.62 -2.07 2.47
CA VAL A 23 -13.29 -1.64 2.91
C VAL A 23 -12.28 -2.70 2.51
N THR A 24 -11.19 -2.28 1.89
CA THR A 24 -10.13 -3.16 1.40
C THR A 24 -8.81 -2.84 2.07
N LEU A 25 -8.05 -3.88 2.41
CA LEU A 25 -6.72 -3.78 3.04
C LEU A 25 -5.57 -3.86 2.03
N SER A 26 -5.90 -4.05 0.75
CA SER A 26 -4.92 -4.20 -0.32
C SER A 26 -5.33 -3.35 -1.52
N PRO A 27 -4.41 -2.60 -2.13
CA PRO A 27 -4.65 -1.88 -3.38
C PRO A 27 -5.14 -2.77 -4.52
N HIS A 28 -4.75 -4.06 -4.53
CA HIS A 28 -5.21 -5.02 -5.53
C HIS A 28 -6.71 -5.30 -5.39
N ALA A 29 -7.18 -5.53 -4.15
CA ALA A 29 -8.59 -5.73 -3.86
C ALA A 29 -9.38 -4.44 -4.12
N TYR A 30 -8.84 -3.29 -3.73
CA TYR A 30 -9.41 -1.97 -4.03
C TYR A 30 -9.65 -1.80 -5.53
N ASN A 31 -8.61 -1.95 -6.35
CA ASN A 31 -8.70 -1.81 -7.79
C ASN A 31 -9.67 -2.83 -8.41
N THR A 32 -9.58 -4.09 -7.97
CA THR A 32 -10.44 -5.16 -8.48
C THR A 32 -11.92 -4.87 -8.22
N MET A 33 -12.27 -4.53 -6.99
CA MET A 33 -13.66 -4.28 -6.60
C MET A 33 -14.20 -2.97 -7.16
N ARG A 34 -13.36 -1.93 -7.25
CA ARG A 34 -13.77 -0.63 -7.77
C ARG A 34 -13.87 -0.60 -9.30
N ASN A 35 -12.88 -1.15 -9.99
CA ASN A 35 -12.73 -0.96 -11.44
C ASN A 35 -13.08 -2.22 -12.25
N ASN A 36 -12.85 -3.43 -11.73
CA ASN A 36 -13.04 -4.65 -12.51
C ASN A 36 -14.39 -5.34 -12.25
N TYR A 37 -14.91 -5.32 -11.02
CA TYR A 37 -16.23 -5.90 -10.70
C TYR A 37 -17.37 -5.28 -11.51
N PRO A 38 -17.44 -3.95 -11.71
CA PRO A 38 -18.51 -3.37 -12.51
C PRO A 38 -18.52 -3.86 -13.96
N LEU A 39 -17.35 -4.11 -14.56
CA LEU A 39 -17.22 -4.58 -15.94
C LEU A 39 -17.85 -5.97 -16.17
N VAL A 40 -17.95 -6.78 -15.12
CA VAL A 40 -18.47 -8.16 -15.22
C VAL A 40 -19.84 -8.35 -14.58
N SER A 41 -20.22 -7.50 -13.63
CA SER A 41 -21.46 -7.66 -12.84
C SER A 41 -22.44 -6.50 -12.96
N ASN A 42 -22.06 -5.43 -13.65
CA ASN A 42 -22.80 -4.17 -13.75
C ASN A 42 -23.26 -3.64 -12.37
N THR A 43 -22.47 -3.90 -11.32
CA THR A 43 -22.77 -3.51 -9.94
C THR A 43 -21.62 -2.66 -9.41
N TYR A 44 -21.97 -1.56 -8.76
CA TYR A 44 -21.05 -0.60 -8.19
C TYR A 44 -21.21 -0.58 -6.67
N PHE A 45 -20.10 -0.69 -5.95
CA PHE A 45 -20.04 -0.50 -4.51
C PHE A 45 -19.25 0.77 -4.19
N GLU A 46 -19.51 1.35 -3.03
CA GLU A 46 -18.65 2.40 -2.49
C GLU A 46 -17.41 1.73 -1.86
N VAL A 47 -16.34 1.61 -2.65
CA VAL A 47 -15.12 0.90 -2.26
C VAL A 47 -14.11 1.88 -1.69
N TYR A 48 -13.54 1.55 -0.53
CA TYR A 48 -12.48 2.28 0.14
C TYR A 48 -11.22 1.43 0.25
N HIS A 49 -10.07 2.06 0.06
CA HIS A 49 -8.82 1.55 0.63
C HIS A 49 -8.73 1.99 2.10
N TYR A 50 -8.18 1.15 2.99
CA TYR A 50 -8.16 1.45 4.42
C TYR A 50 -7.49 2.78 4.75
N THR A 51 -6.50 3.22 3.96
CA THR A 51 -5.83 4.52 4.13
C THR A 51 -6.82 5.68 4.02
N GLN A 52 -7.80 5.62 3.12
CA GLN A 52 -8.80 6.68 2.95
C GLN A 52 -9.69 6.82 4.20
N LEU A 53 -10.02 5.70 4.85
CA LEU A 53 -10.76 5.72 6.12
C LEU A 53 -9.88 6.21 7.27
N LEU A 54 -8.65 5.72 7.36
CA LEU A 54 -7.70 6.11 8.40
C LEU A 54 -7.43 7.62 8.37
N ARG A 55 -7.20 8.18 7.18
CA ARG A 55 -7.10 9.62 6.95
C ARG A 55 -8.32 10.38 7.48
N GLY A 56 -9.53 9.89 7.16
CA GLY A 56 -10.77 10.49 7.63
C GLY A 56 -10.92 10.46 9.16
N LEU A 57 -10.46 9.39 9.82
CA LEU A 57 -10.47 9.29 11.28
C LEU A 57 -9.50 10.26 11.95
N LEU A 58 -8.31 10.44 11.37
CA LEU A 58 -7.30 11.40 11.83
C LEU A 58 -7.78 12.85 11.65
N GLN A 59 -8.31 13.19 10.47
CA GLN A 59 -8.88 14.52 10.19
C GLN A 59 -10.06 14.85 11.11
N ALA A 60 -10.89 13.86 11.42
CA ALA A 60 -12.00 14.01 12.35
C ALA A 60 -11.56 14.00 13.84
N ASN A 61 -10.26 13.98 14.14
CA ASN A 61 -9.71 13.91 15.50
C ASN A 61 -10.21 12.71 16.31
N LYS A 62 -10.67 11.63 15.64
CA LYS A 62 -11.11 10.38 16.29
C LYS A 62 -9.94 9.49 16.68
N ILE A 63 -8.82 9.65 15.97
CA ILE A 63 -7.52 9.05 16.31
C ILE A 63 -6.56 10.23 16.48
N LYS A 64 -5.78 10.23 17.56
CA LYS A 64 -4.77 11.24 17.85
C LYS A 64 -3.45 10.53 18.18
N PRO A 65 -2.62 10.27 17.17
CA PRO A 65 -1.29 9.73 17.39
C PRO A 65 -0.51 10.75 18.23
N PRO A 66 0.09 10.36 19.37
CA PRO A 66 1.05 11.22 20.04
C PRO A 66 2.34 11.29 19.21
N ARG A 67 3.34 11.95 19.78
CA ARG A 67 4.57 12.26 19.06
C ARG A 67 5.39 11.00 18.78
N HIS A 68 5.81 10.84 17.53
CA HIS A 68 6.76 9.81 17.11
C HIS A 68 7.83 10.47 16.23
N ASN A 69 9.07 10.53 16.70
CA ASN A 69 10.18 11.12 15.95
C ASN A 69 10.82 10.04 15.07
N ALA A 70 10.59 10.09 13.77
CA ALA A 70 11.22 9.22 12.79
C ALA A 70 11.22 9.88 11.41
N LYS A 71 12.25 9.61 10.61
CA LYS A 71 12.24 9.94 9.20
C LYS A 71 11.61 8.80 8.41
N VAL A 72 10.57 9.11 7.65
CA VAL A 72 9.77 8.12 6.92
C VAL A 72 9.84 8.43 5.44
N THR A 73 10.01 7.39 4.61
CA THR A 73 9.75 7.48 3.17
C THR A 73 8.60 6.55 2.80
N TYR A 74 7.92 6.81 1.68
CA TYR A 74 6.70 6.10 1.29
C TYR A 74 6.85 5.40 -0.07
N HIS A 75 6.48 4.12 -0.11
CA HIS A 75 6.34 3.38 -1.35
C HIS A 75 4.92 3.50 -1.89
N ASP A 76 4.73 4.23 -3.00
CA ASP A 76 3.45 4.30 -3.71
C ASP A 76 3.13 2.97 -4.42
N PRO A 77 2.10 2.20 -3.98
CA PRO A 77 1.74 0.95 -4.62
C PRO A 77 1.06 1.20 -5.95
N CYS A 78 1.41 0.41 -6.98
CA CYS A 78 0.91 0.59 -8.34
C CYS A 78 -0.62 0.75 -8.42
N PHE A 79 -1.37 -0.15 -7.80
CA PHE A 79 -2.84 -0.14 -7.86
C PHE A 79 -3.50 0.98 -7.03
N LEU A 80 -2.79 1.60 -6.10
CA LEU A 80 -3.32 2.74 -5.34
C LEU A 80 -3.01 4.04 -6.09
N GLY A 81 -1.74 4.24 -6.44
CA GLY A 81 -1.25 5.36 -7.22
C GLY A 81 -1.63 5.27 -8.69
N ARG A 82 -0.80 4.61 -9.51
CA ARG A 82 -0.91 4.65 -11.00
C ARG A 82 -2.29 4.31 -11.57
N TYR A 83 -3.05 3.40 -10.94
CA TYR A 83 -4.37 2.99 -11.44
C TYR A 83 -5.55 3.77 -10.84
N ASN A 84 -5.38 4.37 -9.66
CA ASN A 84 -6.50 4.99 -8.94
C ASN A 84 -6.24 6.43 -8.47
N GLN A 85 -5.05 6.97 -8.77
CA GLN A 85 -4.60 8.33 -8.50
C GLN A 85 -4.67 8.74 -7.02
N ILE A 86 -4.51 7.76 -6.13
CA ILE A 86 -4.47 7.96 -4.68
C ILE A 86 -3.00 8.04 -4.27
N TYR A 87 -2.53 9.28 -4.07
CA TYR A 87 -1.15 9.60 -3.70
C TYR A 87 -1.08 10.40 -2.40
N ASP A 88 -2.04 11.29 -2.17
CA ASP A 88 -1.97 12.25 -1.08
C ASP A 88 -2.49 11.65 0.23
N GLU A 89 -3.51 10.79 0.18
CA GLU A 89 -4.11 10.20 1.38
C GLU A 89 -3.11 9.43 2.25
N PRO A 90 -2.21 8.59 1.72
CA PRO A 90 -1.15 7.95 2.50
C PRO A 90 -0.19 8.96 3.15
N ARG A 91 0.16 10.04 2.43
CA ARG A 91 1.09 11.06 2.89
C ARG A 91 0.49 11.94 3.99
N GLU A 92 -0.76 12.33 3.82
CA GLU A 92 -1.51 13.09 4.83
C GLU A 92 -1.61 12.32 6.15
N ILE A 93 -1.76 10.99 6.11
CA ILE A 93 -1.74 10.16 7.32
C ILE A 93 -0.39 10.27 8.02
N LEU A 94 0.71 10.06 7.30
CA LEU A 94 2.06 10.10 7.87
C LEU A 94 2.39 11.49 8.43
N GLN A 95 2.06 12.55 7.68
CA GLN A 95 2.28 13.95 8.09
C GLN A 95 1.40 14.39 9.27
N SER A 96 0.28 13.71 9.53
CA SER A 96 -0.57 14.00 10.69
C SER A 96 0.05 13.57 12.03
N ILE A 97 1.06 12.70 12.00
CA ILE A 97 1.77 12.22 13.19
C ILE A 97 2.86 13.24 13.56
N LEU A 98 2.76 13.82 14.76
CA LEU A 98 3.73 14.81 15.21
C LEU A 98 5.13 14.17 15.34
N GLY A 99 6.15 14.80 14.74
CA GLY A 99 7.53 14.34 14.82
C GLY A 99 7.98 13.48 13.63
N ILE A 100 7.05 13.04 12.77
CA ILE A 100 7.41 12.38 11.51
C ILE A 100 7.98 13.41 10.53
N GLU A 101 9.16 13.11 9.98
CA GLU A 101 9.73 13.80 8.82
C GLU A 101 9.51 12.93 7.58
N LEU A 102 8.60 13.33 6.69
CA LEU A 102 8.35 12.61 5.45
C LEU A 102 9.36 13.05 4.36
N VAL A 103 10.19 12.13 3.89
CA VAL A 103 11.14 12.32 2.79
C VAL A 103 10.77 11.43 1.59
N GLU A 104 10.80 11.98 0.39
CA GLU A 104 10.44 11.24 -0.82
C GLU A 104 11.67 10.60 -1.47
N MET A 105 11.50 9.39 -1.99
CA MET A 105 12.43 8.81 -2.95
C MET A 105 12.36 9.58 -4.28
N GLU A 106 13.45 9.60 -5.05
CA GLU A 106 13.51 10.26 -6.37
C GLU A 106 12.36 9.80 -7.28
N ARG A 107 12.14 8.48 -7.34
CA ARG A 107 11.00 7.88 -8.04
C ARG A 107 9.82 7.69 -7.08
N SER A 108 8.98 8.71 -6.97
CA SER A 108 7.75 8.73 -6.17
C SER A 108 6.52 9.00 -7.03
N ARG A 109 5.33 8.87 -6.43
CA ARG A 109 4.01 9.12 -7.03
C ARG A 109 3.81 8.35 -8.35
N GLU A 110 3.44 9.01 -9.44
CA GLU A 110 3.23 8.40 -10.75
C GLU A 110 4.48 7.70 -11.30
N ASN A 111 5.66 8.20 -10.92
CA ASN A 111 6.98 7.69 -11.30
C ASN A 111 7.48 6.59 -10.36
N SER A 112 6.69 6.20 -9.35
CA SER A 112 7.07 5.16 -8.38
C SER A 112 7.50 3.86 -9.04
N PHE A 113 8.67 3.39 -8.64
CA PHE A 113 9.20 2.11 -9.07
C PHE A 113 8.47 0.95 -8.38
N CYS A 114 8.20 -0.11 -9.14
CA CYS A 114 7.41 -1.26 -8.69
C CYS A 114 8.15 -2.07 -7.63
N CYS A 115 7.42 -2.66 -6.67
CA CYS A 115 8.00 -3.63 -5.72
C CYS A 115 8.33 -4.99 -6.36
N GLY A 116 7.91 -5.24 -7.60
CA GLY A 116 8.18 -6.49 -8.31
C GLY A 116 7.24 -7.66 -7.99
N GLY A 117 6.31 -7.55 -7.03
CA GLY A 117 5.43 -8.68 -6.65
C GLY A 117 4.18 -8.90 -7.53
N GLY A 118 3.84 -7.95 -8.39
CA GLY A 118 2.64 -8.01 -9.24
C GLY A 118 2.66 -9.13 -10.29
N SER A 119 1.53 -9.35 -10.97
CA SER A 119 1.42 -10.27 -12.12
C SER A 119 1.85 -11.73 -11.86
N GLY A 120 1.71 -12.20 -10.62
CA GLY A 120 2.12 -13.55 -10.22
C GLY A 120 3.61 -13.68 -9.87
N ASN A 121 4.38 -12.58 -10.00
CA ASN A 121 5.82 -12.61 -9.74
C ASN A 121 6.16 -12.81 -8.26
N PHE A 122 5.23 -12.51 -7.36
CA PHE A 122 5.29 -12.93 -5.96
C PHE A 122 5.47 -14.45 -5.77
N VAL A 123 5.06 -15.27 -6.75
CA VAL A 123 5.16 -16.75 -6.71
C VAL A 123 6.22 -17.26 -7.66
N THR A 124 6.34 -16.67 -8.84
CA THR A 124 7.22 -17.17 -9.89
C THR A 124 8.66 -16.69 -9.77
N ASP A 125 8.90 -15.59 -9.04
CA ASP A 125 10.20 -14.95 -8.84
C ASP A 125 11.06 -14.91 -10.12
N LEU A 126 10.52 -14.26 -11.16
CA LEU A 126 11.11 -14.22 -12.52
C LEU A 126 12.53 -13.64 -12.56
N LEU A 127 12.95 -12.92 -11.51
CA LEU A 127 14.29 -12.35 -11.40
C LEU A 127 15.13 -13.02 -10.30
N ALA A 128 14.63 -14.08 -9.65
CA ALA A 128 15.36 -14.92 -8.70
C ALA A 128 16.15 -14.13 -7.62
N GLY A 129 15.60 -13.02 -7.13
CA GLY A 129 16.30 -12.14 -6.19
C GLY A 129 17.59 -11.48 -6.72
N SER A 130 17.76 -11.37 -8.05
CA SER A 130 18.91 -10.69 -8.67
C SER A 130 19.06 -9.25 -8.18
N GLU A 131 20.26 -8.68 -8.30
CA GLU A 131 20.52 -7.30 -7.89
C GLU A 131 19.64 -6.30 -8.64
N GLU A 132 19.25 -6.64 -9.86
CA GLU A 132 18.34 -5.87 -10.71
C GLU A 132 16.85 -6.11 -10.41
N SER A 133 16.53 -6.91 -9.39
CA SER A 133 15.14 -7.12 -9.00
C SER A 133 14.50 -5.80 -8.52
N PRO A 134 13.25 -5.51 -8.92
CA PRO A 134 12.61 -4.25 -8.58
C PRO A 134 12.51 -3.97 -7.08
N SER A 135 12.30 -5.00 -6.26
CA SER A 135 12.25 -4.85 -4.80
C SER A 135 13.59 -4.41 -4.21
N ARG A 136 14.71 -4.99 -4.66
CA ARG A 136 16.07 -4.64 -4.18
C ARG A 136 16.45 -3.23 -4.59
N ILE A 137 16.23 -2.85 -5.85
CA ILE A 137 16.42 -1.47 -6.31
C ILE A 137 15.58 -0.51 -5.47
N ARG A 138 14.32 -0.85 -5.21
CA ARG A 138 13.40 0.02 -4.46
C ARG A 138 13.81 0.19 -2.98
N VAL A 139 14.36 -0.85 -2.36
CA VAL A 139 14.90 -0.76 -1.00
C VAL A 139 16.15 0.13 -0.96
N ARG A 140 17.05 0.01 -1.95
CA ARG A 140 18.22 0.89 -2.03
C ARG A 140 17.83 2.36 -2.17
N GLU A 141 16.88 2.67 -3.05
CA GLU A 141 16.32 4.04 -3.16
C GLU A 141 15.79 4.56 -1.83
N ALA A 142 15.03 3.72 -1.11
CA ALA A 142 14.48 4.09 0.19
C ALA A 142 15.59 4.38 1.20
N TYR A 143 16.61 3.54 1.24
CA TYR A 143 17.76 3.71 2.13
C TYR A 143 18.59 4.97 1.78
N GLU A 144 18.77 5.28 0.50
CA GLU A 144 19.48 6.48 0.05
C GLU A 144 18.81 7.79 0.48
N THR A 145 17.50 7.79 0.75
CA THR A 145 16.82 8.97 1.35
C THR A 145 17.25 9.25 2.80
N GLY A 146 17.90 8.28 3.45
CA GLY A 146 18.27 8.33 4.85
C GLY A 146 17.09 8.13 5.81
N ALA A 147 15.97 7.60 5.34
CA ALA A 147 14.80 7.31 6.17
C ALA A 147 15.04 6.14 7.14
N ASP A 148 14.45 6.23 8.33
CA ASP A 148 14.42 5.14 9.31
C ASP A 148 13.35 4.09 8.96
N ILE A 149 12.26 4.55 8.32
CA ILE A 149 11.08 3.72 8.00
C ILE A 149 10.71 3.86 6.52
N LEU A 150 10.58 2.72 5.84
CA LEU A 150 9.90 2.61 4.54
C LEU A 150 8.43 2.22 4.78
N ALA A 151 7.55 3.21 4.72
CA ALA A 151 6.12 3.03 4.87
C ALA A 151 5.51 2.44 3.59
N VAL A 152 4.60 1.48 3.77
CA VAL A 152 3.85 0.82 2.68
C VAL A 152 2.35 0.83 2.97
N ALA A 153 1.55 0.66 1.91
CA ALA A 153 0.09 0.54 2.02
C ALA A 153 -0.46 -0.66 1.23
N CYS A 154 0.39 -1.67 1.00
CA CYS A 154 0.07 -2.86 0.22
C CYS A 154 0.74 -4.08 0.85
N PRO A 155 -0.02 -5.12 1.26
CA PRO A 155 0.56 -6.33 1.84
C PRO A 155 1.55 -7.03 0.91
N SER A 156 1.28 -7.07 -0.39
CA SER A 156 2.21 -7.67 -1.36
C SER A 156 3.50 -6.85 -1.50
N CYS A 157 3.43 -5.52 -1.47
CA CYS A 157 4.64 -4.69 -1.46
C CYS A 157 5.43 -4.90 -0.17
N MET A 158 4.74 -5.01 0.99
CA MET A 158 5.39 -5.26 2.28
C MET A 158 6.26 -6.51 2.21
N ILE A 159 5.71 -7.65 1.80
CA ILE A 159 6.46 -8.90 1.77
C ILE A 159 7.67 -8.80 0.82
N MET A 160 7.46 -8.30 -0.41
CA MET A 160 8.55 -8.17 -1.39
C MET A 160 9.70 -7.28 -0.90
N LEU A 161 9.37 -6.17 -0.23
CA LEU A 161 10.36 -5.25 0.28
C LEU A 161 11.03 -5.81 1.55
N GLN A 162 10.29 -6.53 2.40
CA GLN A 162 10.83 -7.20 3.59
C GLN A 162 11.80 -8.34 3.26
N ASP A 163 11.62 -9.01 2.13
CA ASP A 163 12.61 -9.98 1.66
C ASP A 163 13.82 -9.26 1.08
N ALA A 164 13.61 -8.22 0.28
CA ALA A 164 14.70 -7.44 -0.30
C ALA A 164 15.59 -6.75 0.74
N ILE A 165 15.04 -6.26 1.85
CA ILE A 165 15.83 -5.56 2.88
C ILE A 165 16.83 -6.47 3.59
N LYS A 166 16.49 -7.76 3.70
CA LYS A 166 17.38 -8.79 4.24
C LYS A 166 18.50 -9.11 3.27
N VAL A 167 18.16 -9.21 1.98
CA VAL A 167 19.15 -9.48 0.92
C VAL A 167 20.13 -8.32 0.73
N GLU A 168 19.71 -7.08 0.99
CA GLU A 168 20.58 -5.91 0.94
C GLU A 168 21.37 -5.66 2.25
N ASP A 169 21.21 -6.52 3.28
CA ASP A 169 21.81 -6.33 4.61
C ASP A 169 21.48 -4.96 5.25
N LEU A 170 20.22 -4.52 5.10
CA LEU A 170 19.73 -3.22 5.57
C LEU A 170 18.69 -3.33 6.71
N GLU A 171 18.40 -4.53 7.19
CA GLU A 171 17.33 -4.78 8.18
C GLU A 171 17.54 -4.06 9.53
N ASP A 172 18.78 -3.77 9.90
CA ASP A 172 19.13 -2.97 11.10
C ASP A 172 19.11 -1.46 10.87
N LYS A 173 18.97 -1.00 9.62
CA LYS A 173 19.12 0.41 9.22
C LYS A 173 17.84 1.04 8.70
N LEU A 174 16.95 0.24 8.13
CA LEU A 174 15.69 0.69 7.55
C LEU A 174 14.61 -0.33 7.96
N THR A 175 13.47 0.14 8.46
CA THR A 175 12.36 -0.75 8.84
C THR A 175 11.19 -0.61 7.87
N ILE A 176 10.61 -1.71 7.43
CA ILE A 176 9.42 -1.69 6.57
C ILE A 176 8.16 -1.84 7.43
N LYS A 177 7.25 -0.87 7.34
CA LYS A 177 6.01 -0.84 8.12
C LYS A 177 4.82 -0.47 7.25
N ASP A 178 3.68 -1.11 7.51
CA ASP A 178 2.41 -0.63 6.97
C ASP A 178 2.05 0.70 7.65
N ILE A 179 1.42 1.62 6.92
CA ILE A 179 1.02 2.92 7.47
C ILE A 179 0.17 2.77 8.74
N SER A 180 -0.69 1.75 8.82
CA SER A 180 -1.47 1.49 10.04
C SER A 180 -0.60 1.13 11.25
N GLN A 181 0.54 0.47 11.03
CA GLN A 181 1.50 0.16 12.10
C GLN A 181 2.22 1.44 12.56
N VAL A 182 2.64 2.31 11.63
CA VAL A 182 3.26 3.60 11.97
C VAL A 182 2.31 4.45 12.82
N VAL A 183 1.02 4.48 12.46
CA VAL A 183 -0.01 5.15 13.27
C VAL A 183 -0.20 4.46 14.62
N SER A 184 -0.28 3.13 14.65
CA SER A 184 -0.56 2.39 15.88
C SER A 184 0.56 2.44 16.90
N GLU A 185 1.82 2.43 16.46
CA GLU A 185 2.99 2.55 17.36
C GLU A 185 3.18 3.96 17.88
N SER A 186 2.58 4.93 17.19
CA SER A 186 2.49 6.26 17.72
C SER A 186 1.54 6.26 18.91
N LEU A 187 0.34 5.65 18.85
CA LEU A 187 -0.72 5.71 19.90
C LEU A 187 -0.27 5.32 21.31
#